data_AF-A0A7C5LKT2-F1
#
_entry.id   AF-A0A7C5LKT2-F1
#
_cell.length_a   1.000
_cell.length_b   1.000
_cell.length_c   1.000
_cell.angle_alpha   90.00
_cell.angle_beta   90.00
_cell.angle_gamma   90.00
#
_symmetry.space_group_name_H-M   'P 1'
#
loop_
_entity.id
_entity.type
_entity.pdbx_description
1 polymer ?
#
loop_
_entity_poly.entity_id
_entity_poly.type
_entity_poly.pdbx_seq_one_letter_code
_entity_poly.pdbx_strand_id
1 'polypeptide(L)' 'MTLQQRKKNPLAEIIRSQLEEINKYKWIESEKLGQDIGMERATREWMAKHFPEWKRYRWNKAIQEALQSDAHLN' A
#
# COMPACT_ATOMS: atom_id res chain seq x y z
N MET A 1 -12.60 -13.60 -29.79
CA MET A 1 -12.33 -14.04 -28.40
C MET A 1 -12.02 -12.79 -27.59
N THR A 2 -12.98 -12.31 -26.80
CA THR A 2 -12.97 -10.96 -26.22
C THR A 2 -11.86 -10.81 -25.17
N LEU A 3 -10.89 -9.93 -25.44
CA LEU A 3 -9.99 -9.39 -24.43
C LEU A 3 -10.85 -8.63 -23.41
N GLN A 4 -11.26 -9.31 -22.34
CA GLN A 4 -11.74 -8.61 -21.16
C GLN A 4 -10.60 -7.70 -20.70
N GLN A 5 -10.74 -6.40 -20.91
CA GLN A 5 -9.97 -5.43 -20.16
C GLN A 5 -10.31 -5.69 -18.69
N ARG A 6 -9.46 -6.45 -17.99
CA ARG A 6 -9.50 -6.50 -16.52
C ARG A 6 -9.28 -5.07 -16.07
N LYS A 7 -10.36 -4.34 -15.79
CA LYS A 7 -10.28 -3.00 -15.21
C LYS A 7 -9.40 -3.13 -13.98
N LYS A 8 -8.22 -2.52 -14.01
CA LYS A 8 -7.42 -2.31 -12.80
C LYS A 8 -8.34 -1.58 -11.83
N ASN A 9 -8.63 -2.19 -10.69
CA ASN A 9 -9.46 -1.57 -9.67
C ASN A 9 -8.51 -0.82 -8.73
N PRO A 10 -8.35 0.51 -8.88
CA PRO A 10 -7.37 1.27 -8.12
C PRO A 10 -7.62 1.17 -6.61
N LEU A 11 -8.88 1.04 -6.19
CA LEU A 11 -9.23 0.83 -4.79
C LEU A 11 -8.71 -0.52 -4.27
N ALA A 12 -8.89 -1.59 -5.05
CA ALA A 12 -8.39 -2.91 -4.67
C ALA A 12 -6.86 -2.92 -4.54
N GLU A 13 -6.14 -2.22 -5.41
CA GLU A 13 -4.69 -2.11 -5.33
C GLU A 13 -4.23 -1.29 -4.12
N ILE A 14 -4.94 -0.21 -3.76
CA ILE A 14 -4.64 0.57 -2.56
C ILE A 14 -4.85 -0.28 -1.31
N ILE A 15 -5.96 -1.01 -1.21
CA ILE A 15 -6.25 -1.89 -0.07
C ILE A 15 -5.20 -3.00 0.03
N ARG A 16 -4.85 -3.64 -1.10
CA ARG A 16 -3.80 -4.67 -1.13
C ARG A 16 -2.47 -4.11 -0.63
N SER A 17 -2.04 -2.96 -1.14
CA SER A 17 -0.78 -2.34 -0.73
C SER A 17 -0.79 -1.92 0.75
N GLN A 18 -1.91 -1.48 1.29
CA GLN A 18 -2.03 -1.18 2.72
C GLN A 18 -1.85 -2.44 3.58
N LEU A 19 -2.52 -3.54 3.21
CA LEU A 19 -2.42 -4.82 3.92
C LEU A 19 -1.00 -5.39 3.86
N GLU A 20 -0.32 -5.27 2.72
CA GLU A 20 1.09 -5.67 2.58
C GLU A 20 2.00 -4.91 3.55
N GLU A 21 1.80 -3.60 3.71
CA GLU A 21 2.61 -2.79 4.63
C GLU A 21 2.33 -3.14 6.10
N ILE A 22 1.08 -3.40 6.47
CA ILE A 22 0.73 -3.87 7.82
C ILE A 22 1.34 -5.24 8.09
N ASN A 23 1.30 -6.16 7.13
CA ASN A 23 1.90 -7.49 7.27
C ASN A 23 3.42 -7.43 7.40
N LYS A 24 4.09 -6.56 6.63
CA LYS A 24 5.53 -6.31 6.79
C LYS A 24 5.85 -5.75 8.17
N TYR A 25 5.10 -4.75 8.63
CA TYR A 25 5.28 -4.18 9.97
C TYR A 25 5.11 -5.25 11.05
N LYS A 26 4.04 -6.05 10.96
CA LYS A 26 3.80 -7.18 11.86
C LYS A 26 5.00 -8.11 11.90
N TRP A 27 5.48 -8.55 10.74
CA TRP A 27 6.62 -9.46 10.67
C TRP A 27 7.86 -8.85 11.33
N ILE A 28 8.25 -7.63 10.95
CA ILE A 28 9.44 -6.96 11.50
C ILE A 28 9.36 -6.82 13.03
N GLU A 29 8.21 -6.41 13.57
CA GLU A 29 8.05 -6.24 15.01
C GLU A 29 7.97 -7.57 15.75
N SER A 30 7.37 -8.60 15.14
CA SER A 30 7.36 -9.96 15.70
C SER A 30 8.77 -10.56 15.77
N GLU A 31 9.60 -10.34 14.74
CA GLU A 31 11.01 -10.75 14.74
C GLU A 31 11.80 -10.03 15.85
N LYS A 32 11.57 -8.73 16.05
CA LYS A 32 12.24 -7.95 17.11
C LYS A 32 11.88 -8.41 18.52
N LEU A 33 10.63 -8.81 18.73
CA LEU A 33 10.13 -9.25 20.04
C LEU A 33 10.32 -10.75 20.29
N GLY A 34 10.72 -11.51 19.26
CA GLY A 34 10.84 -12.97 19.33
C GLY A 34 9.49 -13.69 19.52
N GLN A 35 8.38 -12.99 19.30
CA GLN A 35 7.02 -13.52 19.44
C GLN A 35 6.06 -12.76 18.54
N ASP A 36 4.94 -13.38 18.15
CA ASP A 36 3.98 -12.69 17.30
C ASP A 36 3.27 -11.55 18.03
N ILE A 37 3.37 -10.33 17.52
CA ILE A 37 2.69 -9.17 18.11
C ILE A 37 1.18 -9.17 17.87
N GLY A 38 0.70 -10.00 16.94
CA GLY A 38 -0.70 -10.09 16.55
C GLY A 38 -1.15 -8.99 15.59
N MET A 39 -2.21 -9.29 14.82
CA MET A 39 -2.68 -8.42 13.73
C MET A 39 -3.28 -7.10 14.22
N GLU A 40 -4.03 -7.13 15.32
CA GLU A 40 -4.70 -5.95 15.86
C GLU A 40 -3.68 -4.88 16.32
N ARG A 41 -2.68 -5.32 17.10
CA ARG A 41 -1.59 -4.45 17.55
C ARG A 41 -0.78 -3.91 16.38
N ALA A 42 -0.40 -4.77 15.44
CA ALA A 42 0.32 -4.36 14.23
C ALA A 42 -0.45 -3.29 13.45
N THR A 43 -1.75 -3.50 13.23
CA THR A 43 -2.61 -2.57 12.49
C THR A 43 -2.71 -1.23 13.21
N ARG A 44 -2.98 -1.22 14.52
CA ARG A 44 -3.10 0.00 15.31
C ARG A 44 -1.80 0.81 15.34
N GLU A 45 -0.68 0.15 15.60
CA GLU A 45 0.62 0.82 15.66
C GLU A 45 1.08 1.33 14.29
N TRP A 46 0.89 0.54 13.23
CA TRP A 46 1.22 0.95 11.87
C TRP A 46 0.36 2.13 11.41
N MET A 47 -0.95 2.12 11.73
CA MET A 47 -1.84 3.24 11.43
C MET A 47 -1.40 4.53 12.14
N ALA A 48 -0.93 4.43 13.38
CA ALA A 48 -0.47 5.61 14.13
C ALA A 48 0.87 6.16 13.60
N LYS A 49 1.83 5.28 13.26
CA LYS A 49 3.22 5.68 12.97
C LYS A 49 3.51 5.87 11.48
N HIS A 50 2.92 5.03 10.62
CA HIS A 50 3.36 4.89 9.22
C HIS A 50 2.29 5.31 8.20
N PHE A 51 1.01 5.17 8.53
CA PHE A 51 -0.07 5.45 7.57
C PHE A 51 -0.08 6.88 6.99
N PRO A 52 0.18 7.96 7.76
CA PRO A 52 0.21 9.31 7.21
C PRO A 52 1.28 9.48 6.11
N GLU A 53 2.48 8.96 6.37
CA GLU A 53 3.61 9.01 5.45
C GLU A 53 3.36 8.15 4.21
N TRP A 54 2.87 6.93 4.42
CA TRP A 54 2.52 6.01 3.35
C TRP A 54 1.45 6.60 2.42
N LYS A 55 0.40 7.22 2.98
CA LYS A 55 -0.65 7.88 2.22
C LYS A 55 -0.09 9.01 1.35
N ARG A 56 0.79 9.85 1.92
CA ARG A 56 1.46 10.94 1.18
C ARG A 56 2.31 10.41 0.03
N TYR A 57 3.12 9.38 0.30
CA TYR A 57 3.94 8.73 -0.73
C TYR A 57 3.08 8.17 -1.87
N ARG A 58 2.00 7.46 -1.55
CA ARG A 58 1.09 6.88 -2.55
C ARG A 58 0.39 7.93 -3.40
N TRP A 59 -0.06 9.02 -2.78
CA TRP A 59 -0.67 10.15 -3.47
C TRP A 59 0.32 10.79 -4.46
N ASN A 60 1.54 11.09 -3.99
CA ASN A 60 2.57 11.68 -4.83
C ASN A 60 2.92 10.75 -6.00
N LYS A 61 3.06 9.44 -5.75
CA LYS A 61 3.33 8.46 -6.79
C LYS A 61 2.22 8.43 -7.86
N ALA A 62 0.96 8.43 -7.45
CA ALA A 62 -0.17 8.45 -8.38
C ALA A 62 -0.20 9.71 -9.26
N ILE A 63 0.12 10.89 -8.68
CA ILE A 63 0.25 12.13 -9.45
C ILE A 63 1.40 12.02 -10.46
N GLN A 64 2.57 11.53 -10.04
CA GLN A 64 3.72 11.38 -10.93
C GLN A 64 3.41 10.43 -12.08
N GLU A 65 2.75 9.30 -11.82
CA GLU A 65 2.32 8.36 -12.86
C GLU A 65 1.34 9.00 -13.85
N ALA A 66 0.43 9.85 -13.39
CA ALA A 66 -0.49 10.59 -14.26
C ALA A 66 0.25 11.60 -15.15
N LEU A 67 1.14 12.41 -14.57
CA LEU A 67 1.94 13.41 -15.29
C LEU A 67 2.85 12.77 -16.36
N GLN A 68 3.46 11.62 -16.04
CA GLN A 68 4.30 10.87 -16.99
C GLN A 68 3.47 10.29 -18.14
N SER A 69 2.25 9.80 -17.85
CA SER A 69 1.37 9.25 -18.87
C SER A 69 0.91 10.32 -19.88
N ASP A 70 0.62 11.54 -19.42
CA ASP A 70 0.28 12.67 -20.29
C ASP A 70 1.47 13.15 -21.13
N ALA A 71 2.70 13.03 -20.62
CA ALA A 71 3.91 13.38 -21.36
C ALA A 71 4.27 12.39 -22.48
N HIS A 72 3.88 11.11 -22.35
CA HIS A 72 4.12 10.07 -23.36
C HIS A 72 3.09 10.05 -24.50
N LEU A 73 1.97 10.77 -24.36
CA LEU A 73 0.89 10.85 -25.34
C LEU A 73 0.94 12.12 -26.21
N ASN A 74 1.92 13.00 -25.98
CA ASN A 74 2.16 14.22 -26.74
C ASN A 74 3.42 14.12 -27.60
#